data_AF-A0A1M4M618-F1
#
_entry.id   AF-A0A1M4M618-F1
#
_cell.length_a   1.000
_cell.length_b   1.000
_cell.length_c   1.000
_cell.angle_alpha   90.00
_cell.angle_beta   90.00
_cell.angle_gamma   90.00
#
_symmetry.space_group_name_H-M   'P 1'
#
loop_
_entity.id
_entity.type
_entity.pdbx_description
1 polymer ?
#
loop_
_entity_poly.entity_id
_entity_poly.type
_entity_poly.pdbx_seq_one_letter_code
_entity_poly.pdbx_strand_id
1 'polypeptide(L)'
;MTDNNNNRRQQHVLNNKGIFLAICILLLVIIIIAFIKHGRFVNSMIFSDYFFVVGTVLLILGALTRTFAWLVHKRSILKPRDENEDDVAKAKLVLKKASKTLSVIGFVNIIISLIFVVIYYYI
;
A
#
# COMPACT_ATOMS: atom_id res chain seq x y z
N MET A 1 -17.87 17.48 24.25
CA MET A 1 -16.97 17.75 23.09
C MET A 1 -15.69 16.89 23.08
N THR A 2 -15.35 16.19 24.17
CA THR A 2 -14.11 15.39 24.33
C THR A 2 -14.16 13.97 23.69
N ASP A 3 -15.34 13.38 23.50
CA ASP A 3 -15.47 12.01 22.94
C ASP A 3 -15.07 11.86 21.46
N ASN A 4 -15.31 12.89 20.65
CA ASN A 4 -15.02 12.84 19.21
C ASN A 4 -13.50 12.76 18.96
N ASN A 5 -12.67 13.29 19.86
CA ASN A 5 -11.22 13.26 19.72
C ASN A 5 -10.63 11.89 20.12
N ASN A 6 -11.21 11.24 21.13
CA ASN A 6 -10.79 9.89 21.54
C ASN A 6 -11.17 8.83 20.51
N ASN A 7 -12.37 8.92 19.91
CA ASN A 7 -12.77 8.03 18.82
C ASN A 7 -11.90 8.19 17.57
N ARG A 8 -11.53 9.42 17.18
CA ARG A 8 -10.60 9.65 16.05
C ARG A 8 -9.20 9.08 16.31
N ARG A 9 -8.68 9.20 17.55
CA ARG A 9 -7.38 8.63 17.94
C ARG A 9 -7.41 7.10 17.92
N GLN A 10 -8.44 6.48 18.49
CA GLN A 10 -8.58 5.02 18.48
C GLN A 10 -8.72 4.47 17.05
N GLN A 11 -9.49 5.15 16.20
CA GLN A 11 -9.66 4.77 14.80
C GLN A 11 -8.37 4.94 13.97
N HIS A 12 -7.53 5.93 14.29
CA HIS A 12 -6.18 6.08 13.73
C HIS A 12 -5.24 4.95 14.15
N VAL A 13 -5.25 4.55 15.42
CA VAL A 13 -4.39 3.47 15.95
C VAL A 13 -4.77 2.11 15.35
N LEU A 14 -6.07 1.80 15.23
CA LEU A 14 -6.56 0.57 14.60
C LEU A 14 -6.21 0.50 13.10
N ASN A 15 -6.34 1.61 12.36
CA ASN A 15 -5.91 1.67 10.95
C ASN A 15 -4.41 1.41 10.79
N ASN A 16 -3.58 1.96 11.67
CA ASN A 16 -2.14 1.80 11.59
C ASN A 16 -1.70 0.35 11.88
N LYS A 17 -2.38 -0.36 12.80
CA LYS A 17 -2.13 -1.78 13.06
C LYS A 17 -2.40 -2.66 11.85
N GLY A 18 -3.48 -2.37 11.10
CA GLY A 18 -3.81 -3.12 9.88
C GLY A 18 -2.78 -2.92 8.76
N ILE A 19 -2.28 -1.70 8.57
CA ILE A 19 -1.23 -1.40 7.59
C ILE A 19 0.09 -2.09 8.00
N PHE A 20 0.43 -2.06 9.29
CA PHE A 20 1.61 -2.75 9.81
C PHE A 20 1.54 -4.26 9.57
N LEU A 21 0.40 -4.90 9.89
CA LEU A 21 0.19 -6.32 9.64
C LEU A 21 0.34 -6.66 8.14
N ALA A 22 -0.24 -5.83 7.26
CA ALA A 22 -0.12 -6.01 5.82
C ALA A 22 1.34 -5.94 5.34
N ILE A 23 2.14 -5.01 5.88
CA ILE A 23 3.57 -4.91 5.59
C ILE A 23 4.31 -6.17 6.07
N CYS A 24 4.05 -6.65 7.28
CA CYS A 24 4.68 -7.86 7.82
C CYS A 24 4.37 -9.11 6.97
N ILE A 25 3.10 -9.29 6.57
CA ILE A 25 2.70 -10.41 5.71
C ILE A 25 3.41 -10.31 4.35
N LEU A 26 3.46 -9.12 3.78
CA LEU A 26 4.07 -8.89 2.47
C LEU A 26 5.59 -9.12 2.50
N LEU A 27 6.27 -8.71 3.57
CA LEU A 27 7.68 -9.04 3.83
C LEU A 27 7.91 -10.56 3.87
N LEU A 28 7.07 -11.27 4.62
CA LEU A 28 7.16 -12.72 4.79
C LEU A 28 6.96 -13.45 3.45
N VAL A 29 6.01 -12.99 2.62
CA VAL A 29 5.77 -13.53 1.27
C VAL A 29 6.99 -13.32 0.37
N ILE A 30 7.60 -12.13 0.37
CA ILE A 30 8.79 -11.84 -0.44
C ILE A 30 9.96 -12.75 -0.02
N ILE A 31 10.16 -12.95 1.29
CA ILE A 31 11.20 -13.83 1.80
C ILE A 31 10.97 -15.27 1.33
N ILE A 32 9.74 -15.79 1.47
CA ILE A 32 9.40 -17.14 1.02
C ILE A 32 9.67 -17.30 -0.49
N ILE A 33 9.23 -16.36 -1.32
CA ILE A 33 9.42 -16.41 -2.77
C ILE A 33 10.91 -16.41 -3.12
N ALA A 34 11.71 -15.56 -2.48
CA ALA A 34 13.15 -15.49 -2.69
C ALA A 34 13.83 -16.82 -2.31
N PHE A 35 13.45 -17.42 -1.18
CA PHE A 35 13.97 -18.72 -0.74
C PHE A 35 13.57 -19.88 -1.66
N ILE A 36 12.33 -19.93 -2.13
CA ILE A 36 11.87 -20.98 -3.06
C ILE A 36 12.66 -20.90 -4.38
N LYS A 37 12.89 -19.69 -4.89
CA LYS A 37 13.50 -19.49 -6.21
C LYS A 37 15.04 -19.55 -6.21
N HIS A 38 15.70 -19.07 -5.16
CA HIS A 38 17.16 -18.97 -5.11
C HIS A 38 17.81 -19.91 -4.07
N GLY A 39 17.01 -20.64 -3.28
CA GLY A 39 17.49 -21.68 -2.37
C GLY A 39 18.44 -21.14 -1.29
N ARG A 40 19.67 -21.66 -1.25
CA ARG A 40 20.72 -21.19 -0.31
C ARG A 40 21.54 -20.01 -0.81
N PHE A 41 21.40 -19.62 -2.08
CA PHE A 41 22.20 -18.54 -2.71
C PHE A 41 21.51 -17.17 -2.60
N VAL A 42 20.67 -16.98 -1.60
CA VAL A 42 19.96 -15.72 -1.41
C VAL A 42 20.94 -14.68 -0.88
N ASN A 43 21.16 -13.63 -1.67
CA ASN A 43 22.01 -12.49 -1.32
C ASN A 43 21.15 -11.23 -1.11
N SER A 44 21.68 -10.26 -0.36
CA SER A 44 21.08 -8.95 -0.08
C SER A 44 20.68 -8.21 -1.37
N MET A 45 21.46 -8.35 -2.46
CA MET A 45 21.11 -7.77 -3.77
C MET A 45 19.81 -8.33 -4.33
N ILE A 46 19.58 -9.64 -4.20
CA ILE A 46 18.36 -10.30 -4.67
C ILE A 46 17.15 -9.80 -3.89
N PHE A 47 17.27 -9.69 -2.56
CA PHE A 47 16.20 -9.11 -1.75
C PHE A 47 15.89 -7.67 -2.16
N SER A 48 16.94 -6.87 -2.39
CA SER A 48 16.77 -5.50 -2.83
C SER A 48 15.94 -5.39 -4.11
N ASP A 49 16.25 -6.21 -5.13
CA ASP A 49 15.51 -6.22 -6.39
C ASP A 49 14.04 -6.60 -6.20
N TYR A 50 13.75 -7.66 -5.41
CA TYR A 50 12.37 -8.05 -5.14
C TYR A 50 11.59 -6.95 -4.41
N PHE A 51 12.17 -6.35 -3.37
CA PHE A 51 11.54 -5.24 -2.65
C PHE A 51 11.34 -4.01 -3.56
N PHE A 52 12.28 -3.74 -4.47
CA PHE A 52 12.16 -2.64 -5.42
C PHE A 52 11.01 -2.86 -6.40
N VAL A 53 10.94 -4.05 -7.01
CA VAL A 53 9.88 -4.41 -7.97
C VAL A 53 8.52 -4.39 -7.29
N VAL A 54 8.38 -5.03 -6.13
CA VAL A 54 7.10 -5.05 -5.41
C VAL A 54 6.69 -3.64 -4.97
N GLY A 55 7.64 -2.85 -4.47
CA GLY A 55 7.41 -1.45 -4.11
C GLY A 55 6.88 -0.64 -5.30
N THR A 56 7.51 -0.77 -6.47
CA THR A 56 7.12 -0.08 -7.70
C THR A 56 5.73 -0.50 -8.18
N VAL A 57 5.43 -1.80 -8.18
CA VAL A 57 4.09 -2.32 -8.56
C VAL A 57 3.00 -1.76 -7.63
N LEU A 58 3.25 -1.71 -6.32
CA LEU A 58 2.31 -1.14 -5.36
C LEU A 58 2.10 0.36 -5.55
N LEU A 59 3.15 1.11 -5.90
CA LEU A 59 3.03 2.54 -6.23
C LEU A 59 2.18 2.75 -7.49
N ILE A 60 2.38 1.95 -8.53
CA ILE A 60 1.58 1.99 -9.77
C ILE A 60 0.11 1.67 -9.45
N LEU A 61 -0.16 0.61 -8.68
CA LEU A 61 -1.53 0.27 -8.23
C LEU A 61 -2.15 1.39 -7.37
N GLY A 62 -1.35 2.03 -6.51
CA GLY A 62 -1.77 3.19 -5.72
C GLY A 62 -2.14 4.40 -6.59
N ALA A 63 -1.41 4.63 -7.69
CA ALA A 63 -1.73 5.66 -8.67
C ALA A 63 -3.00 5.31 -9.47
N LEU A 64 -3.12 4.07 -9.95
CA LEU A 64 -4.30 3.59 -10.67
C LEU A 64 -5.57 3.71 -9.85
N THR A 65 -5.55 3.26 -8.59
CA THR A 65 -6.70 3.39 -7.68
C THR A 65 -7.13 4.83 -7.47
N ARG A 66 -6.18 5.79 -7.45
CA ARG A 66 -6.48 7.23 -7.43
C ARG A 66 -7.12 7.71 -8.72
N THR A 67 -6.62 7.26 -9.87
CA THR A 67 -7.21 7.57 -11.18
C THR A 67 -8.63 7.02 -11.30
N PHE A 68 -8.88 5.79 -10.83
CA PHE A 68 -10.23 5.22 -10.76
C PHE A 68 -11.14 6.02 -9.84
N ALA A 69 -10.68 6.45 -8.66
CA ALA A 69 -11.47 7.31 -7.77
C ALA A 69 -11.86 8.63 -8.45
N TRP A 70 -10.96 9.19 -9.26
CA TRP A 70 -11.23 10.39 -10.04
C TRP A 70 -12.22 10.14 -11.18
N LEU A 71 -12.09 9.02 -11.90
CA LEU A 71 -13.02 8.62 -12.97
C LEU A 71 -14.44 8.39 -12.42
N VAL A 72 -14.58 7.69 -11.29
CA VAL A 72 -15.87 7.48 -10.61
C VAL A 72 -16.50 8.83 -10.26
N HIS A 73 -15.72 9.75 -9.68
CA HIS A 73 -16.20 11.09 -9.34
C HIS A 73 -16.63 11.90 -10.56
N LYS A 74 -15.84 11.87 -11.65
CA LYS A 74 -16.18 12.58 -12.89
C LYS A 74 -17.44 12.00 -13.54
N ARG A 75 -17.58 10.66 -13.51
CA ARG A 75 -18.74 9.96 -14.06
C ARG A 75 -20.02 10.25 -13.27
N SER A 76 -19.95 10.29 -11.94
CA SER A 76 -21.11 10.62 -11.09
C SER A 76 -21.60 12.05 -11.31
N ILE A 77 -20.71 12.99 -11.63
CA ILE A 77 -21.07 14.38 -11.95
C ILE A 77 -21.71 14.50 -13.35
N LEU A 78 -21.18 13.79 -14.35
CA LEU A 78 -21.59 13.94 -15.75
C LEU A 78 -22.84 13.13 -16.14
N LYS A 79 -23.14 12.05 -15.43
CA LYS A 79 -24.35 11.25 -15.61
C LYS A 79 -24.84 10.87 -14.21
N PRO A 80 -25.69 11.69 -13.56
CA PRO A 80 -26.33 11.30 -12.32
C PRO A 80 -27.22 10.11 -12.67
N ARG A 81 -26.70 8.92 -12.41
CA ARG A 81 -27.49 7.71 -12.36
C ARG A 81 -28.30 7.83 -11.06
N ASP A 82 -29.49 7.25 -10.98
CA ASP A 82 -30.24 7.06 -9.71
C ASP A 82 -29.48 6.11 -8.74
N GLU A 83 -28.15 6.18 -8.72
CA GLU A 83 -27.28 5.49 -7.79
C GLU A 83 -27.17 6.37 -6.54
N ASN A 84 -27.50 5.78 -5.38
CA ASN A 84 -27.40 6.42 -4.07
C ASN A 84 -26.09 7.23 -3.94
N GLU A 85 -26.21 8.54 -3.73
CA GLU A 85 -25.06 9.44 -3.56
C GLU A 85 -24.12 8.97 -2.43
N ASP A 86 -24.68 8.33 -1.41
CA ASP A 86 -23.96 7.73 -0.28
C ASP A 86 -23.02 6.58 -0.70
N ASP A 87 -23.42 5.77 -1.69
CA ASP A 87 -22.59 4.65 -2.17
C ASP A 87 -21.39 5.16 -2.99
N VAL A 88 -21.60 6.20 -3.79
CA VAL A 88 -20.52 6.87 -4.54
C VAL A 88 -19.53 7.54 -3.59
N ALA A 89 -20.03 8.22 -2.55
CA ALA A 89 -19.18 8.83 -1.53
C ALA A 89 -18.37 7.79 -0.75
N LYS A 90 -19.00 6.67 -0.38
CA LYS A 90 -18.34 5.55 0.32
C LYS A 90 -17.28 4.88 -0.57
N ALA A 91 -17.57 4.62 -1.84
CA ALA A 91 -16.61 4.07 -2.80
C ALA A 91 -15.39 4.99 -2.98
N LYS A 92 -15.61 6.31 -3.07
CA LYS A 92 -14.53 7.32 -3.16
C LYS A 92 -13.63 7.30 -1.92
N LEU A 93 -14.22 7.21 -0.73
CA LEU A 93 -13.46 7.12 0.53
C LEU A 93 -12.63 5.84 0.60
N VAL A 94 -13.20 4.70 0.21
CA VAL A 94 -12.49 3.41 0.17
C VAL A 94 -11.33 3.45 -0.82
N LEU A 95 -11.56 3.94 -2.05
CA LEU A 95 -10.51 4.04 -3.06
C LEU A 95 -9.39 5.01 -2.66
N LYS A 96 -9.73 6.15 -2.06
CA LYS A 96 -8.74 7.12 -1.55
C LYS A 96 -7.92 6.51 -0.41
N LYS A 97 -8.55 5.75 0.48
CA LYS A 97 -7.86 5.05 1.57
C LYS A 97 -6.94 3.95 1.02
N ALA A 98 -7.44 3.13 0.09
CA ALA A 98 -6.66 2.08 -0.57
C ALA A 98 -5.44 2.66 -1.31
N SER A 99 -5.62 3.72 -2.10
CA SER A 99 -4.52 4.43 -2.76
C SER A 99 -3.46 4.89 -1.77
N LYS A 100 -3.86 5.54 -0.66
CA LYS A 100 -2.92 5.99 0.38
C LYS A 100 -2.17 4.82 1.02
N THR A 101 -2.87 3.74 1.36
CA THR A 101 -2.26 2.55 1.95
C THR A 101 -1.25 1.91 1.00
N LEU A 102 -1.63 1.69 -0.27
CA LEU A 102 -0.76 1.14 -1.30
C LEU A 102 0.48 2.00 -1.51
N SER A 103 0.32 3.33 -1.54
CA SER A 103 1.45 4.24 -1.66
C SER A 103 2.41 4.18 -0.48
N VAL A 104 1.90 4.12 0.76
CA VAL A 104 2.74 4.00 1.96
C VAL A 104 3.51 2.69 1.96
N ILE A 105 2.84 1.57 1.69
CA ILE A 105 3.48 0.25 1.64
C ILE A 105 4.52 0.22 0.51
N GLY A 106 4.19 0.76 -0.66
CA GLY A 106 5.13 0.87 -1.79
C GLY A 106 6.39 1.64 -1.42
N PHE A 107 6.25 2.82 -0.80
CA PHE A 107 7.39 3.61 -0.34
C PHE A 107 8.27 2.89 0.68
N VAL A 108 7.65 2.21 1.66
CA VAL A 108 8.39 1.43 2.67
C VAL A 108 9.22 0.33 2.00
N ASN A 109 8.67 -0.35 1.00
CA ASN A 109 9.41 -1.38 0.24
C ASN A 109 10.61 -0.80 -0.53
N ILE A 110 10.47 0.39 -1.13
CA ILE A 110 11.59 1.07 -1.79
C ILE A 110 12.70 1.42 -0.80
N ILE A 111 12.34 1.91 0.40
CA ILE A 111 13.32 2.22 1.45
C ILE A 111 14.04 0.95 1.91
N ILE A 112 13.30 -0.15 2.14
CA ILE A 112 13.89 -1.44 2.52
C ILE A 112 14.82 -1.96 1.41
N SER A 113 14.41 -1.85 0.15
CA SER A 113 15.23 -2.19 -1.01
C SER A 113 16.57 -1.44 -0.98
N LEU A 114 16.54 -0.12 -0.79
CA LEU A 114 17.73 0.72 -0.67
C LEU A 114 18.63 0.30 0.49
N ILE A 115 18.05 -0.03 1.65
CA ILE A 115 18.82 -0.56 2.79
C ILE A 115 19.56 -1.83 2.40
N PHE A 116 18.91 -2.77 1.70
CA PHE A 116 19.57 -3.99 1.23
C PHE A 116 20.64 -3.73 0.17
N VAL A 117 20.48 -2.74 -0.71
CA VAL A 117 21.55 -2.30 -1.63
C VAL A 117 22.76 -1.85 -0.84
N VAL A 118 22.56 -0.97 0.15
CA VAL A 118 23.65 -0.46 0.99
C VAL A 118 24.34 -1.62 1.71
N ILE A 119 23.58 -2.52 2.34
CA ILE A 119 24.14 -3.70 3.01
C ILE A 119 24.99 -4.55 2.05
N TYR A 120 24.54 -4.74 0.81
CA TYR A 120 25.29 -5.50 -0.20
C TYR A 120 26.62 -4.86 -0.60
N TYR A 121 26.71 -3.52 -0.66
CA TYR A 121 27.96 -2.85 -1.04
C TYR A 121 28.95 -2.70 0.12
N TYR A 122 28.48 -2.76 1.37
CA TYR A 122 29.31 -2.59 2.56
C TYR A 122 29.78 -3.92 3.19
N ILE A 123 29.20 -5.05 2.79
CA ILE A 123 29.57 -6.42 3.21
C ILE A 123 30.23 -7.14 2.05
#